data_AF-A0A815E5J5-F1
#
_entry.id   AF-A0A815E5J5-F1
#
_cell.length_a   1.000
_cell.length_b   1.000
_cell.length_c   1.000
_cell.angle_alpha   90.00
_cell.angle_beta   90.00
_cell.angle_gamma   90.00
#
_symmetry.space_group_name_H-M   'P 1'
#
loop_
_entity.id
_entity.type
_entity.pdbx_description
1 polymer ?
#
loop_
_entity_poly.entity_id
_entity_poly.type
_entity_poly.pdbx_seq_one_letter_code
_entity_poly.pdbx_strand_id
1 'polypeptide(L)'
;MARILDIIEEDKIATAVLNRKERPNRLLVDDSTNDDNSVVALSQKKMDELLLFRGDTVMVKGKKRHETICIVLADDNCSNERIRMNHVVRNNLRVRPGDTVSVQACSDARYGKRITVLPIDDTVEGMTGNLFEVYLKPYFLEAY
;
A
#
# COMPACT_ATOMS: atom_id res chain seq x y z
N MET A 1 -13.15 -15.02 43.29
CA MET A 1 -13.15 -15.34 41.83
C MET A 1 -13.97 -14.34 41.02
N ALA A 2 -15.20 -13.97 41.40
CA ALA A 2 -16.02 -12.99 40.68
C ALA A 2 -15.33 -11.62 40.48
N ARG A 3 -14.79 -11.02 41.55
CA ARG A 3 -14.04 -9.74 41.49
C ARG A 3 -12.84 -9.71 40.53
N ILE A 4 -12.25 -10.86 40.22
CA ILE A 4 -11.09 -10.91 39.31
C ILE A 4 -11.54 -10.86 37.85
N LEU A 5 -12.70 -11.46 37.54
CA LEU A 5 -13.29 -11.40 36.20
C LEU A 5 -13.77 -9.99 35.86
N ASP A 6 -14.38 -9.30 36.82
CA ASP A 6 -14.85 -7.91 36.64
C ASP A 6 -13.70 -6.95 36.31
N ILE A 7 -12.54 -7.10 36.97
CA ILE A 7 -11.34 -6.28 36.70
C ILE A 7 -10.77 -6.56 35.29
N ILE A 8 -10.75 -7.82 34.86
CA ILE A 8 -10.29 -8.20 33.52
C ILE A 8 -11.24 -7.65 32.44
N GLU A 9 -12.55 -7.58 32.72
CA GLU A 9 -13.54 -7.02 31.82
C GLU A 9 -13.45 -5.49 31.72
N GLU A 10 -13.26 -4.80 32.85
CA GLU A 10 -12.99 -3.35 32.85
C GLU A 10 -11.71 -2.98 32.10
N ASP A 11 -10.63 -3.74 32.30
CA ASP A 11 -9.37 -3.53 31.57
C ASP A 11 -9.52 -3.78 30.05
N LYS A 12 -10.34 -4.76 29.65
CA LYS A 12 -10.67 -5.01 28.24
C LYS A 12 -11.52 -3.89 27.64
N ILE A 13 -12.44 -3.30 28.39
CA ILE A 13 -13.25 -2.15 27.95
C ILE A 13 -12.37 -0.90 27.84
N ALA A 14 -11.49 -0.66 28.83
CA ALA A 14 -10.56 0.47 28.83
C ALA A 14 -9.55 0.40 27.67
N THR A 15 -9.13 -0.80 27.25
CA THR A 15 -8.21 -1.02 26.12
C THR A 15 -8.90 -1.31 24.78
N ALA A 16 -10.24 -1.34 24.74
CA ALA A 16 -11.00 -1.69 23.53
C ALA A 16 -10.72 -0.77 22.32
N VAL A 17 -10.32 0.48 22.56
CA VAL A 17 -9.92 1.44 21.51
C VAL A 17 -8.56 1.09 20.88
N LEU A 18 -7.65 0.50 21.66
CA LEU A 18 -6.33 0.05 21.19
C LEU A 18 -6.40 -1.30 20.47
N ASN A 19 -7.45 -2.08 20.71
CA ASN A 19 -7.63 -3.38 20.07
C ASN A 19 -7.84 -3.20 18.56
N ARG A 20 -6.96 -3.85 17.80
CA ARG A 20 -7.04 -3.88 16.34
C ARG A 20 -8.31 -4.63 15.95
N LYS A 21 -9.37 -3.90 15.61
CA LYS A 21 -10.56 -4.52 14.99
C LYS A 21 -10.13 -5.23 13.71
N GLU A 22 -10.47 -6.51 13.64
CA GLU A 22 -10.34 -7.30 12.41
C GLU A 22 -11.26 -6.66 11.37
N ARG A 23 -10.64 -6.21 10.28
CA ARG A 23 -11.36 -5.70 9.13
C ARG A 23 -10.77 -6.40 7.91
N PRO A 24 -11.61 -6.88 6.98
CA PRO A 24 -11.15 -7.69 5.86
C PRO A 24 -10.16 -6.95 4.96
N ASN A 25 -10.21 -5.61 4.98
CA ASN A 25 -9.38 -4.71 4.20
C ASN A 25 -8.09 -4.26 4.91
N ARG A 26 -7.78 -4.80 6.09
CA ARG A 26 -6.52 -4.54 6.80
C ARG A 26 -5.55 -5.69 6.57
N LEU A 27 -4.44 -5.40 5.92
CA LEU A 27 -3.47 -6.40 5.49
C LEU A 27 -2.09 -6.08 6.05
N LEU A 28 -1.30 -7.12 6.28
CA LEU A 28 0.08 -7.02 6.74
C LEU A 28 1.02 -6.81 5.55
N VAL A 29 1.88 -5.81 5.66
CA VAL A 29 2.87 -5.49 4.64
C VAL A 29 3.93 -6.59 4.59
N ASP A 30 4.17 -7.11 3.40
CA ASP A 30 5.22 -8.06 3.09
C ASP A 30 6.07 -7.55 1.93
N ASP A 31 7.25 -8.13 1.76
CA ASP A 31 8.15 -7.74 0.66
C ASP A 31 7.69 -8.32 -0.68
N SER A 32 7.85 -7.56 -1.76
CA SER A 32 7.61 -8.05 -3.12
C SER A 32 8.93 -8.38 -3.80
N THR A 33 8.93 -9.44 -4.61
CA THR A 33 10.02 -9.70 -5.56
C THR A 33 9.90 -8.87 -6.83
N ASN A 34 8.73 -8.28 -7.08
CA ASN A 34 8.49 -7.34 -8.17
C ASN A 34 8.98 -5.93 -7.78
N ASP A 35 9.70 -5.29 -8.70
CA ASP A 35 10.32 -3.97 -8.53
C ASP A 35 9.47 -2.82 -9.11
N ASP A 36 8.29 -3.11 -9.67
CA ASP A 36 7.37 -2.08 -10.16
C ASP A 36 6.81 -1.24 -8.98
N ASN A 37 6.98 0.08 -9.08
CA ASN A 37 6.56 1.05 -8.08
C ASN A 37 5.05 1.32 -8.06
N SER A 38 4.31 0.86 -9.06
CA SER A 38 2.88 1.10 -9.22
C SER A 38 2.03 -0.11 -8.82
N VAL A 39 2.65 -1.25 -8.50
CA VAL A 39 1.96 -2.53 -8.34
C VAL A 39 1.97 -3.00 -6.89
N VAL A 40 0.82 -3.53 -6.45
CA VAL A 40 0.69 -4.30 -5.22
C VAL A 40 0.11 -5.68 -5.52
N ALA A 41 0.59 -6.70 -4.82
CA ALA A 41 0.11 -8.06 -5.01
C ALA A 41 -0.69 -8.55 -3.81
N LEU A 42 -1.83 -9.18 -4.11
CA LEU A 42 -2.75 -9.81 -3.15
C LEU A 42 -3.02 -11.25 -3.57
N SER A 43 -3.44 -12.09 -2.62
CA SER A 43 -3.93 -13.42 -2.98
C SER A 43 -5.28 -13.31 -3.71
N GLN A 44 -5.55 -14.27 -4.62
CA GLN A 44 -6.81 -14.31 -5.36
C GLN A 44 -8.03 -14.31 -4.43
N LYS A 45 -7.98 -15.10 -3.36
CA LYS A 45 -9.06 -15.18 -2.35
C LYS A 45 -9.34 -13.83 -1.69
N LYS A 46 -8.29 -13.05 -1.40
CA LYS A 46 -8.44 -11.73 -0.76
C LYS A 46 -8.98 -10.69 -1.75
N MET A 47 -8.59 -10.80 -3.02
CA MET A 47 -9.16 -9.97 -4.08
C MET A 47 -10.67 -10.22 -4.23
N ASP A 48 -11.08 -11.48 -4.28
CA ASP A 48 -12.50 -11.85 -4.40
C ASP A 48 -13.32 -11.35 -3.18
N GLU A 49 -12.77 -11.46 -1.97
CA GLU A 49 -13.40 -10.95 -0.74
C GLU A 49 -13.58 -9.43 -0.74
N LEU A 50 -12.63 -8.70 -1.31
CA LEU A 50 -12.66 -7.24 -1.41
C LEU A 50 -13.34 -6.75 -2.70
N LEU A 51 -13.85 -7.67 -3.53
CA LEU A 51 -14.45 -7.39 -4.83
C LEU A 51 -13.50 -6.60 -5.75
N LEU A 52 -12.22 -6.93 -5.72
CA LEU A 52 -11.17 -6.36 -6.55
C LEU A 52 -10.86 -7.30 -7.72
N PHE A 53 -10.70 -6.74 -8.91
CA PHE A 53 -10.27 -7.47 -10.09
C PHE A 53 -8.81 -7.17 -10.42
N ARG A 54 -8.19 -8.06 -11.19
CA ARG A 54 -6.82 -7.87 -11.67
C ARG A 54 -6.75 -6.61 -12.54
N GLY A 55 -5.86 -5.69 -12.18
CA GLY A 55 -5.71 -4.41 -12.88
C GLY A 55 -6.52 -3.26 -12.27
N ASP A 56 -7.31 -3.52 -11.22
CA ASP A 56 -8.04 -2.45 -10.54
C ASP A 56 -7.09 -1.49 -9.83
N THR A 57 -7.50 -0.22 -9.82
CA THR A 57 -6.81 0.83 -9.06
C THR A 57 -7.28 0.82 -7.62
N VAL A 58 -6.34 0.70 -6.69
CA VAL A 58 -6.58 0.66 -5.25
C VAL A 58 -5.85 1.79 -4.55
N MET A 59 -6.50 2.36 -3.54
CA MET A 59 -5.90 3.29 -2.60
C MET A 59 -5.45 2.53 -1.36
N VAL A 60 -4.14 2.57 -1.10
CA VAL A 60 -3.52 1.99 0.09
C VAL A 60 -3.28 3.10 1.09
N LYS A 61 -3.79 2.94 2.31
CA LYS A 61 -3.58 3.89 3.42
C LYS A 61 -2.57 3.32 4.40
N GLY A 62 -1.52 4.09 4.63
CA GLY A 62 -0.40 3.78 5.50
C GLY A 62 -0.48 4.48 6.85
N LYS A 63 0.68 4.76 7.42
CA LYS A 63 0.82 5.48 8.69
C LYS A 63 0.89 6.98 8.44
N LYS A 64 0.70 7.78 9.50
CA LYS A 64 0.80 9.25 9.47
C LYS A 64 -0.03 9.91 8.34
N ARG A 65 -1.19 9.31 8.00
CA ARG A 65 -2.09 9.77 6.92
C ARG A 65 -1.46 9.81 5.52
N HIS A 66 -0.40 9.03 5.29
CA HIS A 66 0.10 8.81 3.94
C HIS A 66 -0.78 7.82 3.20
N GLU A 67 -1.06 8.14 1.94
CA GLU A 67 -1.89 7.35 1.04
C GLU A 67 -1.17 7.25 -0.30
N THR A 68 -1.27 6.08 -0.94
CA THR A 68 -0.66 5.81 -2.25
C THR A 68 -1.68 5.08 -3.12
N ILE A 69 -1.70 5.41 -4.41
CA ILE A 69 -2.51 4.72 -5.41
C ILE A 69 -1.64 3.65 -6.08
N CYS A 70 -2.15 2.44 -6.18
CA CYS A 70 -1.47 1.31 -6.82
C CYS A 70 -2.46 0.49 -7.67
N ILE A 71 -1.93 -0.30 -8.59
CA ILE A 71 -2.65 -1.32 -9.35
C ILE A 71 -2.54 -2.65 -8.61
N VAL A 72 -3.65 -3.35 -8.47
CA VAL A 72 -3.66 -4.67 -7.82
C VAL A 72 -3.43 -5.80 -8.83
N LEU A 73 -2.51 -6.70 -8.50
CA LEU A 73 -2.29 -7.95 -9.22
C LEU A 73 -2.50 -9.15 -8.29
N ALA A 74 -2.96 -10.26 -8.87
CA ALA A 74 -3.07 -11.53 -8.17
C ALA A 74 -1.70 -12.21 -8.08
N ASP A 75 -1.36 -12.69 -6.89
CA ASP A 75 -0.19 -13.54 -6.61
C ASP A 75 -0.60 -14.72 -5.73
N ASP A 76 -0.58 -15.93 -6.30
CA ASP A 76 -0.98 -17.16 -5.61
C ASP A 76 -0.01 -17.56 -4.50
N ASN A 77 1.22 -17.03 -4.51
CA ASN A 77 2.21 -17.28 -3.46
C ASN A 77 2.08 -16.30 -2.28
N CYS A 78 1.15 -15.34 -2.37
CA CYS A 78 0.88 -14.39 -1.30
C CYS A 78 -0.15 -14.97 -0.30
N SER A 79 0.09 -14.78 1.00
CA SER A 79 -0.88 -15.18 2.02
C SER A 79 -2.09 -14.22 2.01
N ASN A 80 -3.28 -14.74 2.33
CA ASN A 80 -4.52 -13.96 2.31
C ASN A 80 -4.50 -12.74 3.23
N GLU A 81 -3.72 -12.77 4.30
CA GLU A 81 -3.63 -11.66 5.28
C GLU A 81 -2.54 -10.66 4.95
N ARG A 82 -1.81 -10.87 3.84
CA ARG A 82 -0.65 -10.08 3.47
C ARG A 82 -0.89 -9.30 2.17
N ILE A 83 -0.12 -8.24 2.03
CA ILE A 83 -0.01 -7.44 0.81
C ILE A 83 1.47 -7.25 0.50
N ARG A 84 1.87 -7.61 -0.70
CA ARG A 84 3.25 -7.43 -1.18
C ARG A 84 3.36 -6.12 -1.94
N MET A 85 4.38 -5.34 -1.61
CA MET A 85 4.65 -4.06 -2.25
C MET A 85 6.13 -3.71 -2.18
N ASN A 86 6.65 -3.00 -3.18
CA ASN A 86 8.07 -2.64 -3.24
C ASN A 86 8.45 -1.62 -2.15
N HIS A 87 9.75 -1.49 -1.88
CA HIS A 87 10.36 -0.52 -0.99
C HIS A 87 9.91 0.93 -1.27
N VAL A 88 9.75 1.33 -2.54
CA VAL A 88 9.25 2.68 -2.90
C VAL A 88 7.84 2.91 -2.37
N VAL A 89 6.92 1.96 -2.57
CA VAL A 89 5.53 2.04 -2.07
C VAL A 89 5.51 2.09 -0.53
N ARG A 90 6.34 1.27 0.13
CA ARG A 90 6.46 1.27 1.61
C ARG A 90 6.95 2.61 2.15
N ASN A 91 7.93 3.21 1.48
CA ASN A 91 8.47 4.52 1.88
C ASN A 91 7.44 5.63 1.71
N ASN A 92 6.66 5.61 0.63
CA ASN A 92 5.56 6.55 0.42
C ASN A 92 4.50 6.44 1.53
N LEU A 93 4.19 5.22 1.98
CA LEU A 93 3.20 4.92 3.03
C LEU A 93 3.74 5.06 4.47
N ARG A 94 5.06 5.25 4.64
CA ARG A 94 5.77 5.27 5.93
C ARG A 94 5.56 3.99 6.76
N VAL A 95 5.62 2.83 6.10
CA VAL A 95 5.43 1.50 6.72
C VAL A 95 6.67 0.62 6.56
N ARG A 96 6.80 -0.37 7.44
CA ARG A 96 7.82 -1.43 7.38
C ARG A 96 7.15 -2.80 7.15
N PRO A 97 7.87 -3.82 6.66
CA PRO A 97 7.36 -5.18 6.66
C PRO A 97 6.84 -5.58 8.05
N GLY A 98 5.66 -6.20 8.10
CA GLY A 98 4.94 -6.52 9.33
C GLY A 98 4.00 -5.42 9.86
N ASP A 99 4.05 -4.21 9.31
CA ASP A 99 3.04 -3.20 9.62
C ASP A 99 1.70 -3.52 8.95
N THR A 100 0.61 -2.95 9.47
CA THR A 100 -0.72 -3.10 8.89
C THR A 100 -1.06 -1.87 8.05
N VAL A 101 -1.55 -2.10 6.83
CA VAL A 101 -2.13 -1.08 5.94
C VAL A 101 -3.60 -1.38 5.68
N SER A 102 -4.36 -0.40 5.19
CA SER A 102 -5.72 -0.64 4.71
C SER A 102 -5.85 -0.40 3.21
N VAL A 103 -6.52 -1.31 2.51
CA VAL A 103 -6.76 -1.24 1.07
C VAL A 103 -8.21 -0.86 0.80
N GLN A 104 -8.44 0.01 -0.19
CA GLN A 104 -9.76 0.41 -0.65
C GLN A 104 -9.76 0.51 -2.18
N ALA A 105 -10.84 0.09 -2.84
CA ALA A 105 -11.00 0.32 -4.27
C ALA A 105 -11.04 1.84 -4.56
N CYS A 106 -10.40 2.27 -5.64
CA CYS A 106 -10.34 3.66 -6.07
C CYS A 106 -10.78 3.76 -7.54
N SER A 107 -12.10 3.86 -7.77
CA SER A 107 -12.68 3.96 -9.11
C SER A 107 -12.70 5.39 -9.70
N ASP A 108 -12.37 6.41 -8.91
CA ASP A 108 -12.39 7.83 -9.34
C ASP A 108 -11.00 8.32 -9.82
N ALA A 109 -10.10 7.38 -10.16
CA ALA A 109 -8.79 7.70 -10.70
C ALA A 109 -8.93 8.22 -12.13
N ARG A 110 -8.85 9.55 -12.30
CA ARG A 110 -8.95 10.22 -13.61
C ARG A 110 -7.58 10.48 -14.20
N TYR A 111 -7.50 10.53 -15.52
CA TYR A 111 -6.29 10.93 -16.24
C TYR A 111 -5.86 12.34 -15.85
N GLY A 112 -4.61 12.47 -15.42
CA GLY A 112 -3.99 13.74 -15.11
C GLY A 112 -3.74 14.57 -16.37
N LYS A 113 -4.13 15.84 -16.37
CA LYS A 113 -3.82 16.77 -17.48
C LYS A 113 -2.34 17.18 -17.51
N ARG A 114 -1.74 17.32 -16.32
CA ARG A 114 -0.34 17.71 -16.13
C ARG A 114 0.11 17.29 -14.73
N ILE A 115 1.34 16.81 -14.62
CA ILE A 115 2.04 16.57 -13.35
C ILE A 115 3.32 17.42 -13.32
N THR A 116 3.74 17.80 -12.11
CA THR A 116 5.01 18.48 -11.88
C THR A 116 5.83 17.61 -10.94
N VAL A 117 7.00 17.18 -11.38
CA VAL A 117 7.94 16.37 -10.59
C VAL A 117 9.29 17.08 -10.55
N LEU A 118 9.94 17.03 -9.40
CA LEU A 118 11.28 17.57 -9.19
C LEU A 118 12.18 16.42 -8.73
N PRO A 119 13.43 16.36 -9.22
CA PRO A 119 14.39 15.41 -8.69
C PRO A 119 14.83 15.82 -7.28
N ILE A 120 15.40 14.87 -6.55
CA ILE A 120 16.03 15.14 -5.26
C ILE A 120 17.45 15.67 -5.54
N ASP A 121 17.88 16.66 -4.76
CA ASP A 121 19.15 17.37 -4.92
C ASP A 121 20.37 16.44 -4.94
N ASP A 122 20.39 15.44 -4.06
CA ASP A 122 21.45 14.44 -3.96
C ASP A 122 21.51 13.46 -5.15
N THR A 123 20.40 13.26 -5.88
CA THR A 123 20.34 12.32 -7.02
C THR A 123 20.78 12.90 -8.35
N VAL A 124 20.93 14.23 -8.46
CA VAL A 124 21.20 14.92 -9.75
C VAL A 124 22.66 15.30 -9.96
N GLU A 125 23.53 15.07 -8.97
CA GLU A 125 24.94 15.38 -9.08
C GLU A 125 25.61 14.58 -10.21
N GLY A 126 26.11 15.29 -11.23
CA GLY A 126 26.77 14.67 -12.39
C GLY A 126 25.83 14.23 -13.52
N MET A 127 24.51 14.43 -13.39
CA MET A 127 23.60 14.20 -14.50
C MET A 127 23.71 15.31 -15.54
N THR A 128 23.87 14.93 -16.81
CA THR A 128 23.89 15.86 -17.95
C THR A 128 22.78 15.51 -18.93
N GLY A 129 22.12 16.53 -19.47
CA GLY A 129 21.02 16.36 -20.42
C GLY A 129 19.62 16.61 -19.84
N ASN A 130 18.60 16.27 -20.62
CA ASN A 130 17.20 16.51 -20.26
C ASN A 130 16.63 15.32 -19.46
N LEU A 131 16.35 15.53 -18.18
CA LEU A 131 15.78 14.52 -17.27
C LEU A 131 14.48 13.90 -17.79
N PHE A 132 13.68 14.68 -18.53
CA PHE A 132 12.41 14.20 -19.06
C PHE A 132 12.61 13.10 -20.10
N GLU A 133 13.46 13.31 -21.10
CA GLU A 133 13.66 12.34 -22.19
C GLU A 133 14.40 11.08 -21.71
N VAL A 134 15.34 11.23 -20.77
CA VAL A 134 16.20 10.12 -20.31
C VAL A 134 15.52 9.26 -19.25
N TYR A 135 14.76 9.85 -18.32
CA TYR A 135 14.18 9.12 -17.19
C TYR A 135 12.65 9.09 -17.22
N LEU A 136 12.00 10.25 -17.30
CA LEU A 136 10.55 10.31 -17.11
C LEU A 136 9.79 9.68 -18.28
N LYS A 137 10.20 9.97 -19.51
CA LYS A 137 9.56 9.43 -20.71
C LYS A 137 9.61 7.90 -20.74
N PRO A 138 10.77 7.21 -20.67
CA PRO A 138 10.77 5.75 -20.66
C PRO A 138 10.11 5.14 -19.41
N TYR A 139 10.05 5.87 -18.29
CA TYR A 139 9.34 5.40 -17.10
C TYR A 139 7.81 5.43 -17.25
N PHE A 140 7.26 6.45 -17.91
CA PHE A 140 5.82 6.62 -18.10
C PHE A 140 5.31 6.09 -19.46
N LEU A 141 6.17 6.01 -20.47
CA LEU A 141 5.84 5.49 -21.79
C LEU A 141 5.78 3.96 -21.69
N GLU A 142 4.60 3.39 -21.95
CA GLU A 142 4.26 1.95 -21.80
C GLU A 142 3.96 1.47 -20.37
N ALA A 143 3.92 2.37 -19.39
CA ALA A 143 3.39 2.05 -18.06
C ALA A 143 1.86 2.09 -18.07
N TYR A 144 1.26 1.00 -18.57
CA TYR A 144 -0.17 0.63 -18.48
C TYR A 144 -1.18 1.43 -19.31
#